data_AF-A0A5C5ZQN9-F1
#
_entry.id   AF-A0A5C5ZQN9-F1
#
_cell.length_a   1.000
_cell.length_b   1.000
_cell.length_c   1.000
_cell.angle_alpha   90.00
_cell.angle_beta   90.00
_cell.angle_gamma   90.00
#
_symmetry.space_group_name_H-M   'P 1'
#
loop_
_entity.id
_entity.type
_entity.pdbx_description
1 polymer ?
#
loop_
_entity_poly.entity_id
_entity_poly.type
_entity_poly.pdbx_seq_one_letter_code
_entity_poly.pdbx_strand_id
1 'polypeptide(L)'
;MKFELPGQLRGPECRRVISLAIALRRRLEPWSASIIHSDIDTLSIVLRIDGSLGTFGPPGVEGVAVNSGVLACDLVIEDFGWDGVSDDRIDSILAERVVDAIAECFRHVGLPAPSADLLEVADGG
;
A
#
# COMPACT_ATOMS: atom_id res chain seq x y z
N MET A 1 -6.89 -3.60 14.02
CA MET A 1 -7.33 -3.86 12.63
C MET A 1 -6.30 -4.76 11.93
N LYS A 2 -6.69 -5.67 11.04
CA LYS A 2 -5.77 -6.46 10.20
C LYS A 2 -5.33 -5.61 9.00
N PHE A 3 -4.06 -5.72 8.59
CA PHE A 3 -3.56 -5.08 7.37
C PHE A 3 -3.17 -6.10 6.30
N GLU A 4 -3.70 -5.88 5.10
CA GLU A 4 -3.43 -6.66 3.90
C GLU A 4 -2.87 -5.75 2.80
N LEU A 5 -1.84 -6.24 2.13
CA LEU A 5 -1.23 -5.57 0.98
C LEU A 5 -1.06 -6.59 -0.17
N PRO A 6 -2.16 -7.10 -0.75
CA PRO A 6 -2.08 -8.02 -1.88
C PRO A 6 -1.48 -7.34 -3.10
N GLY A 7 -0.60 -8.03 -3.83
CA GLY A 7 0.06 -7.52 -5.02
C GLY A 7 -0.49 -8.13 -6.32
N GLN A 8 -0.78 -7.28 -7.31
CA GLN A 8 -0.99 -7.66 -8.71
C GLN A 8 0.06 -6.95 -9.57
N LEU A 9 0.84 -7.72 -10.34
CA LEU A 9 2.04 -7.20 -10.99
C LEU A 9 2.06 -7.56 -12.47
N ARG A 10 2.59 -6.64 -13.26
CA ARG A 10 2.90 -6.85 -14.68
C ARG A 10 4.41 -6.75 -14.86
N GLY A 11 4.98 -7.73 -15.53
CA GLY A 11 6.41 -7.75 -15.85
C GLY A 11 7.29 -8.58 -14.89
N PRO A 12 8.39 -9.15 -15.38
CA PRO A 12 9.34 -9.93 -14.57
C PRO A 12 10.13 -9.10 -13.53
N GLU A 13 10.41 -7.82 -13.82
CA GLU A 13 11.14 -6.87 -12.99
C GLU A 13 10.46 -6.63 -11.63
N CYS A 14 9.14 -6.78 -11.61
CA CYS A 14 8.30 -6.56 -10.46
C CYS A 14 8.51 -7.57 -9.31
N ARG A 15 9.26 -8.67 -9.52
CA ARG A 15 9.52 -9.68 -8.47
C ARG A 15 10.20 -9.08 -7.24
N ARG A 16 11.14 -8.13 -7.40
CA ARG A 16 11.81 -7.44 -6.28
C ARG A 16 10.81 -6.61 -5.48
N VAL A 17 9.90 -5.94 -6.18
CA VAL A 17 8.86 -5.10 -5.60
C VAL A 17 7.91 -5.92 -4.72
N ILE A 18 7.58 -7.16 -5.10
CA ILE A 18 6.76 -8.06 -4.25
C ILE A 18 7.45 -8.33 -2.90
N SER A 19 8.72 -8.69 -2.93
CA SER A 19 9.47 -9.01 -1.72
C SER A 19 9.51 -7.83 -0.76
N LEU A 20 9.73 -6.63 -1.29
CA LEU A 20 9.74 -5.39 -0.50
C LEU A 20 8.34 -5.02 0.00
N ALA A 21 7.30 -5.17 -0.82
CA ALA A 21 5.91 -4.97 -0.38
C ALA A 21 5.52 -5.93 0.77
N ILE A 22 5.98 -7.18 0.74
CA ILE A 22 5.76 -8.13 1.85
C ILE A 22 6.48 -7.66 3.13
N ALA A 23 7.70 -7.13 3.00
CA ALA A 23 8.43 -6.57 4.14
C ALA A 23 7.71 -5.35 4.71
N LEU A 24 7.29 -4.41 3.85
CA LEU A 24 6.48 -3.25 4.22
C LEU A 24 5.19 -3.65 4.95
N ARG A 25 4.43 -4.62 4.43
CA ARG A 25 3.22 -5.14 5.10
C ARG A 25 3.51 -5.58 6.54
N ARG A 26 4.61 -6.32 6.75
CA ARG A 26 5.00 -6.80 8.08
C ARG A 26 5.39 -5.66 9.02
N ARG A 27 6.03 -4.60 8.51
CA ARG A 27 6.35 -3.39 9.30
C ARG A 27 5.09 -2.63 9.73
N LEU A 28 4.09 -2.56 8.86
CA LEU A 28 2.83 -1.83 9.13
C LEU A 28 1.82 -2.61 9.99
N GLU A 29 1.95 -3.93 10.08
CA GLU A 29 1.01 -4.81 10.79
C GLU A 29 0.85 -4.47 12.29
N PRO A 30 1.92 -4.17 13.08
CA PRO A 30 1.78 -3.72 14.46
C PRO A 30 1.01 -2.39 14.58
N TRP A 31 1.28 -1.44 13.69
CA TRP A 31 0.58 -0.16 13.67
C TRP A 31 -0.91 -0.36 13.38
N SER A 32 -1.26 -1.13 12.35
CA SER A 32 -2.67 -1.38 12.02
C SER A 32 -3.39 -2.14 13.13
N ALA A 33 -2.68 -3.06 13.81
CA ALA A 33 -3.25 -3.81 14.93
C ALA A 33 -3.65 -2.90 16.09
N SER A 34 -2.94 -1.78 16.30
CA SER A 34 -3.26 -0.79 17.34
C SER A 34 -4.54 0.01 17.07
N ILE A 35 -5.02 0.02 15.82
CA ILE A 35 -6.21 0.76 15.43
C ILE A 35 -7.46 -0.04 15.78
N ILE A 36 -8.33 0.57 16.57
CA ILE A 36 -9.62 0.01 16.99
C ILE A 36 -10.73 0.82 16.33
N HIS A 37 -11.53 0.16 15.48
CA HIS A 37 -12.69 0.73 14.83
C HIS A 37 -13.86 -0.26 14.86
N SER A 38 -15.08 0.21 15.12
CA SER A 38 -16.25 -0.66 15.27
C SER A 38 -16.67 -1.34 13.97
N ASP A 39 -16.56 -0.62 12.87
CA ASP A 39 -17.13 -1.03 11.57
C ASP A 39 -16.08 -1.51 10.57
N ILE A 40 -14.81 -1.50 10.96
CA ILE A 40 -13.68 -1.83 10.08
C ILE A 40 -12.72 -2.71 10.87
N ASP A 41 -12.67 -3.99 10.49
CA ASP A 41 -11.75 -4.97 11.07
C ASP A 41 -10.49 -5.14 10.22
N THR A 42 -10.56 -4.80 8.93
CA THR A 42 -9.51 -5.06 7.94
C THR A 42 -9.31 -3.85 7.03
N LEU A 43 -8.04 -3.48 6.82
CA LEU A 43 -7.58 -2.56 5.79
C LEU A 43 -6.86 -3.36 4.70
N SER A 44 -7.35 -3.32 3.47
CA SER A 44 -6.81 -4.09 2.34
C SER A 44 -6.46 -3.19 1.17
N ILE A 45 -5.16 -2.98 0.93
CA ILE A 45 -4.67 -2.13 -0.16
C ILE A 45 -4.17 -3.04 -1.28
N VAL A 46 -4.88 -3.06 -2.40
CA VAL A 46 -4.50 -3.86 -3.57
C VAL A 46 -3.45 -3.11 -4.36
N LEU A 47 -2.19 -3.52 -4.19
CA LEU A 47 -1.04 -2.94 -4.86
C LEU A 47 -1.00 -3.42 -6.32
N ARG A 48 -1.21 -2.51 -7.27
CA ARG A 48 -1.16 -2.74 -8.71
C ARG A 48 0.07 -2.07 -9.28
N ILE A 49 1.04 -2.87 -9.70
CA ILE A 49 2.35 -2.38 -10.11
C ILE A 49 2.51 -2.59 -11.61
N ASP A 50 2.67 -1.47 -12.30
CA ASP A 50 2.94 -1.45 -13.73
C ASP A 50 4.37 -1.88 -14.03
N GLY A 51 4.55 -2.36 -15.26
CA GLY A 51 5.84 -2.78 -15.76
C GLY A 51 5.86 -2.88 -17.28
N SER A 52 6.93 -3.48 -17.80
CA SER A 52 7.24 -3.65 -19.22
C SER A 52 6.14 -4.34 -20.05
N LEU A 53 5.24 -5.07 -19.40
CA LEU A 53 4.16 -5.83 -20.04
C LEU A 53 2.80 -5.10 -20.10
N GLY A 54 2.70 -3.87 -19.60
CA GLY A 54 1.53 -2.99 -19.76
C GLY A 54 1.05 -2.34 -18.47
N THR A 55 -0.04 -1.57 -18.56
CA THR A 55 -0.52 -0.69 -17.48
C THR A 55 -1.87 -1.12 -16.89
N PHE A 56 -2.06 -0.92 -15.60
CA PHE A 56 -3.32 -1.14 -14.88
C PHE A 56 -4.27 0.05 -14.95
N GLY A 57 -3.76 1.26 -15.21
CA GLY A 57 -4.56 2.49 -15.22
C GLY A 57 -3.70 3.73 -14.95
N PRO A 58 -4.31 4.87 -14.63
CA PRO A 58 -3.57 6.03 -14.15
C PRO A 58 -3.00 5.76 -12.74
N PRO A 59 -1.84 6.32 -12.38
CA PRO A 59 -1.27 6.16 -11.05
C PRO A 59 -2.12 6.84 -9.99
N GLY A 60 -2.25 6.20 -8.82
CA GLY A 60 -3.00 6.74 -7.69
C GLY A 60 -3.89 5.72 -6.99
N VAL A 61 -4.77 6.24 -6.12
CA VAL A 61 -5.72 5.46 -5.34
C VAL A 61 -7.06 5.45 -6.04
N GLU A 62 -7.62 4.26 -6.26
CA GLU A 62 -8.90 4.05 -6.90
C GLU A 62 -9.80 3.12 -6.07
N GLY A 63 -11.10 3.15 -6.35
CA GLY A 63 -12.03 2.11 -5.87
C GLY A 63 -12.18 2.02 -4.35
N VAL A 64 -11.94 3.10 -3.60
CA VAL A 64 -12.07 3.10 -2.14
C VAL A 64 -13.50 2.72 -1.74
N ALA A 65 -13.65 1.67 -0.93
CA ALA A 65 -14.95 1.19 -0.47
C ALA A 65 -14.84 0.48 0.88
N VAL A 66 -15.96 0.49 1.63
CA VAL A 66 -16.14 -0.34 2.83
C VAL A 66 -17.19 -1.40 2.54
N ASN A 67 -16.83 -2.67 2.69
CA ASN A 67 -17.75 -3.79 2.53
C ASN A 67 -17.51 -4.82 3.64
N SER A 68 -18.54 -5.09 4.44
CA SER A 68 -18.52 -6.15 5.46
C SER A 68 -17.30 -6.12 6.39
N GLY A 69 -16.93 -4.94 6.91
CA GLY A 69 -15.78 -4.79 7.81
C GLY A 69 -14.44 -4.54 7.10
N VAL A 70 -14.40 -4.63 5.77
CA VAL A 70 -13.17 -4.44 4.98
C VAL A 70 -13.18 -3.06 4.32
N LEU A 71 -12.24 -2.21 4.70
CA LEU A 71 -11.90 -0.99 3.98
C LEU A 71 -10.83 -1.32 2.95
N ALA A 72 -11.15 -1.18 1.67
CA ALA A 72 -10.26 -1.54 0.58
C ALA A 72 -10.11 -0.42 -0.46
N CYS A 73 -8.95 -0.38 -1.11
CA CYS A 73 -8.69 0.43 -2.30
C CYS A 73 -7.72 -0.28 -3.23
N ASP A 74 -7.71 0.15 -4.49
CA ASP A 74 -6.68 -0.16 -5.45
C ASP A 74 -5.61 0.94 -5.42
N LEU A 75 -4.33 0.57 -5.31
CA LEU A 75 -3.20 1.49 -5.42
C LEU A 75 -2.41 1.17 -6.68
N VAL A 76 -2.53 2.02 -7.70
CA VAL A 76 -1.78 1.89 -8.96
C VAL A 76 -0.46 2.66 -8.83
N ILE A 77 0.65 1.95 -9.01
CA ILE A 77 2.00 2.52 -9.07
C ILE A 77 2.52 2.36 -10.49
N GLU A 78 2.95 3.47 -11.09
CA GLU A 78 3.54 3.49 -12.43
C GLU A 78 4.85 2.71 -12.52
N ASP A 79 5.25 2.36 -13.74
CA ASP A 79 6.54 1.74 -13.98
C ASP A 79 7.67 2.76 -13.80
N PHE A 80 8.50 2.55 -12.78
CA PHE A 80 9.70 3.36 -12.52
C PHE A 80 10.96 2.82 -13.22
N GLY A 81 10.83 1.80 -14.07
CA GLY A 81 11.97 1.07 -14.61
C GLY A 81 12.66 0.26 -13.51
N TRP A 82 11.90 -0.57 -12.80
CA TRP A 82 12.26 -1.22 -11.54
C TRP A 82 13.63 -1.92 -11.52
N ASP A 83 14.08 -2.46 -12.65
CA ASP A 83 15.40 -3.09 -12.78
C ASP A 83 16.57 -2.11 -12.55
N GLY A 84 16.39 -0.83 -12.88
CA GLY A 84 17.38 0.23 -12.69
C GLY A 84 17.31 0.90 -11.32
N VAL A 85 16.33 0.56 -10.48
CA VAL A 85 16.08 1.18 -9.18
C VAL A 85 16.68 0.31 -8.07
N SER A 86 17.33 0.92 -7.08
CA SER A 86 17.85 0.20 -5.90
C SER A 86 16.72 -0.29 -5.00
N ASP A 87 16.95 -1.36 -4.23
CA ASP A 87 15.95 -1.89 -3.30
C ASP A 87 15.48 -0.83 -2.30
N ASP A 88 16.41 -0.04 -1.73
CA ASP A 88 16.08 1.06 -0.81
C ASP A 88 15.14 2.08 -1.45
N ARG A 89 15.37 2.41 -2.73
CA ARG A 89 14.52 3.38 -3.42
C ARG A 89 13.15 2.79 -3.77
N ILE A 90 13.08 1.50 -4.12
CA ILE A 90 11.81 0.80 -4.30
C ILE A 90 11.04 0.79 -2.98
N ASP A 91 11.71 0.50 -1.87
CA ASP A 91 11.11 0.46 -0.53
C ASP A 91 10.52 1.81 -0.14
N SER A 92 11.26 2.91 -0.30
CA SER A 92 10.74 4.27 -0.04
C SER A 92 9.54 4.61 -0.92
N ILE A 93 9.58 4.28 -2.22
CA ILE A 93 8.43 4.51 -3.12
C ILE A 93 7.21 3.72 -2.61
N LEU A 94 7.38 2.45 -2.26
CA LEU A 94 6.28 1.65 -1.74
C LEU A 94 5.75 2.22 -0.41
N ALA A 95 6.62 2.60 0.51
CA ALA A 95 6.26 3.18 1.80
C ALA A 95 5.43 4.45 1.62
N GLU A 96 5.94 5.43 0.87
CA GLU A 96 5.24 6.68 0.56
C GLU A 96 3.85 6.41 -0.03
N ARG A 97 3.78 5.59 -1.10
CA ARG A 97 2.54 5.34 -1.84
C ARG A 97 1.51 4.56 -1.02
N VAL A 98 1.95 3.58 -0.23
CA VAL A 98 1.05 2.82 0.65
C VAL A 98 0.52 3.70 1.78
N VAL A 99 1.35 4.56 2.39
CA VAL A 99 0.92 5.49 3.43
C VAL A 99 -0.11 6.50 2.88
N ASP A 100 0.12 7.03 1.68
CA ASP A 100 -0.85 7.88 0.99
C ASP A 100 -2.18 7.16 0.76
N ALA A 101 -2.14 5.89 0.33
CA ALA A 101 -3.34 5.08 0.13
C ALA A 101 -4.09 4.78 1.43
N ILE A 102 -3.37 4.54 2.53
CA ILE A 102 -3.95 4.41 3.88
C ILE A 102 -4.68 5.70 4.26
N ALA A 103 -4.03 6.85 4.10
CA ALA A 103 -4.59 8.15 4.44
C ALA A 103 -5.86 8.44 3.63
N GLU A 104 -5.84 8.12 2.34
CA GLU A 104 -6.99 8.27 1.44
C GLU A 104 -8.17 7.38 1.86
N CYS A 105 -7.89 6.11 2.17
CA CYS A 105 -8.87 5.17 2.73
C CYS A 105 -9.52 5.72 4.00
N PHE A 106 -8.71 6.22 4.94
CA PHE A 106 -9.19 6.72 6.23
C PHE A 106 -10.04 7.97 6.04
N ARG A 107 -9.60 8.90 5.19
CA ARG A 107 -10.35 10.10 4.84
C ARG A 107 -11.71 9.77 4.23
N HIS A 108 -11.79 8.75 3.38
CA HIS A 108 -13.04 8.34 2.72
C HIS A 108 -14.11 7.91 3.74
N VAL A 109 -13.70 7.24 4.82
CA VAL A 109 -14.61 6.76 5.87
C VAL A 109 -14.75 7.72 7.05
N GLY A 110 -14.16 8.92 6.95
CA GLY A 110 -14.21 9.92 8.02
C GLY A 110 -13.32 9.60 9.24
N LEU A 111 -12.34 8.72 9.08
CA LEU A 111 -11.34 8.46 10.10
C LEU A 111 -10.25 9.54 10.10
N PRO A 112 -9.63 9.83 11.27
CA PRO A 112 -8.46 10.70 11.32
C PRO A 112 -7.37 10.16 10.41
N ALA A 113 -6.65 11.05 9.73
CA ALA A 113 -5.48 10.64 8.96
C ALA A 113 -4.48 9.91 9.87
N PRO A 114 -3.73 8.93 9.34
CA PRO A 114 -2.67 8.27 10.09
C PRO A 114 -1.66 9.29 10.65
N SER A 115 -1.06 8.97 11.80
CA SER A 115 -0.05 9.82 12.45
C SER A 115 1.16 10.05 11.53
N ALA A 116 1.83 11.20 11.70
CA ALA A 116 3.05 11.54 10.95
C ALA A 116 4.13 10.44 11.05
N ASP A 117 4.22 9.78 12.20
CA ASP A 117 5.16 8.70 12.49
C ASP A 117 4.91 7.41 11.67
N LEU A 118 3.78 7.32 10.95
CA LEU A 118 3.47 6.13 10.13
C LEU A 118 4.51 5.94 9.01
N LEU A 119 4.99 7.03 8.42
CA LEU A 119 6.01 6.95 7.38
C LEU A 119 7.34 6.43 7.96
N GLU A 120 7.70 6.82 9.18
CA GLU A 120 8.90 6.31 9.85
C GLU A 120 8.82 4.81 10.12
N VAL A 121 7.65 4.31 10.53
CA VAL A 121 7.39 2.87 10.66
C VAL A 121 7.45 2.17 9.29
N ALA A 122 6.92 2.82 8.26
CA ALA A 122 6.90 2.30 6.89
C ALA A 122 8.31 2.24 6.27
N ASP A 123 9.20 3.17 6.60
CA ASP A 123 10.60 3.20 6.15
C ASP A 123 11.52 2.28 6.98
N GLY A 124 11.08 1.87 8.17
CA GLY A 124 11.70 0.79 8.94
C GLY A 124 12.59 1.20 10.12
N GLY A 125 12.68 2.49 10.44
CA GLY A 125 13.33 3.02 11.66
C GLY A 125 14.85 2.88 11.73
#